data_AF-A0A2V9IWH2-F1
#
_entry.id   AF-A0A2V9IWH2-F1
#
_cell.length_a   1.000
_cell.length_b   1.000
_cell.length_c   1.000
_cell.angle_alpha   90.00
_cell.angle_beta   90.00
_cell.angle_gamma   90.00
#
_symmetry.space_group_name_H-M   'P 1'
#
loop_
_entity.id
_entity.type
_entity.pdbx_description
1 polymer ?
#
loop_
_entity_poly.entity_id
_entity_poly.type
_entity_poly.pdbx_seq_one_letter_code
_entity_poly.pdbx_strand_id
1 'polypeptide(L)'
;ERFAELGAEAVRFLDGIVQTRRCGKDEAFRVLGLLATYRREDLMKALERAYRYRAFSFSAVERILAAQARPRSDWEALQAEAREHLEDILQQPSLSPRPTAEYQ
;
A
#
# COMPACT_ATOMS: atom_id res chain seq x y z
N GLU A 1 -1.19 -7.77 -9.38
CA GLU A 1 -2.37 -6.91 -9.13
C GLU A 1 -2.02 -5.73 -8.23
N ARG A 2 -1.44 -5.93 -7.03
CA ARG A 2 -1.04 -4.85 -6.11
C ARG A 2 -0.27 -3.66 -6.72
N PHE A 3 0.73 -3.90 -7.58
CA PHE A 3 1.45 -2.79 -8.25
C PHE A 3 0.57 -2.01 -9.24
N ALA A 4 -0.43 -2.64 -9.84
CA ALA A 4 -1.36 -1.97 -10.73
C ALA A 4 -2.28 -1.02 -9.96
N GLU A 5 -2.64 -1.36 -8.73
CA GLU A 5 -3.37 -0.46 -7.82
C GLU A 5 -2.57 0.81 -7.51
N LEU A 6 -1.23 0.75 -7.52
CA LEU A 6 -0.36 1.91 -7.26
C LEU A 6 -0.16 2.82 -8.48
N GLY A 7 -0.61 2.43 -9.67
CA GLY A 7 -0.52 3.22 -10.91
C GLY A 7 0.48 2.70 -11.94
N ALA A 8 0.50 3.34 -13.12
CA ALA A 8 1.26 2.87 -14.27
C ALA A 8 2.78 2.91 -14.05
N GLU A 9 3.28 3.91 -13.34
CA GLU A 9 4.69 4.11 -12.99
C GLU A 9 5.19 3.00 -12.07
N ALA A 10 4.34 2.53 -11.16
CA ALA A 10 4.64 1.42 -10.27
C ALA A 10 4.76 0.09 -11.04
N VAL A 11 3.91 -0.12 -12.06
CA VAL A 11 4.03 -1.28 -12.97
C VAL A 11 5.34 -1.22 -13.76
N ARG A 12 5.70 -0.06 -14.31
CA ARG A 12 6.97 0.10 -15.03
C ARG A 12 8.18 -0.10 -14.13
N PHE A 13 8.10 0.30 -12.86
CA PHE A 13 9.13 -0.01 -11.86
C PHE A 13 9.23 -1.52 -11.61
N LEU A 14 8.10 -2.22 -11.48
CA LEU A 14 8.07 -3.68 -11.33
C LEU A 14 8.76 -4.39 -12.49
N ASP A 15 8.48 -3.98 -13.73
CA ASP A 15 9.15 -4.53 -14.90
C ASP A 15 10.67 -4.28 -14.83
N GLY A 16 11.06 -3.06 -14.46
CA GLY A 16 12.47 -2.69 -14.30
C GLY A 16 13.21 -3.51 -13.25
N ILE A 17 12.61 -3.74 -12.08
CA ILE A 17 13.26 -4.51 -11.00
C ILE A 17 13.33 -6.01 -11.32
N VAL A 18 12.31 -6.58 -11.97
CA VAL A 18 12.33 -7.99 -12.40
C VAL A 18 13.37 -8.22 -13.49
N GLN A 19 13.54 -7.29 -14.43
CA GLN A 19 14.55 -7.40 -15.49
C GLN A 19 15.98 -7.21 -14.98
N THR A 20 16.17 -6.33 -13.98
CA THR A 20 17.52 -5.94 -13.53
C THR A 20 18.07 -6.83 -12.42
N ARG A 21 17.20 -7.39 -11.56
CA ARG A 21 17.62 -8.05 -10.32
C ARG A 21 17.30 -9.54 -10.36
N ARG A 22 18.28 -10.36 -9.96
CA ARG A 22 18.14 -11.82 -9.82
C ARG A 22 16.95 -12.22 -8.94
N CYS A 23 16.71 -11.49 -7.85
CA CYS A 23 15.59 -11.68 -6.93
C CYS A 23 14.58 -10.53 -7.04
N GLY A 24 14.31 -10.04 -8.25
CA GLY A 24 13.48 -8.85 -8.47
C GLY A 24 12.04 -8.97 -7.94
N LYS A 25 11.46 -10.18 -7.97
CA LYS A 25 10.14 -10.44 -7.39
C LYS A 25 10.14 -10.27 -5.87
N ASP A 26 11.13 -10.84 -5.18
CA ASP A 26 11.24 -10.74 -3.71
C ASP A 26 11.52 -9.30 -3.28
N GLU A 27 12.34 -8.57 -4.03
CA GLU A 27 12.53 -7.13 -3.79
C GLU A 27 11.26 -6.33 -4.03
N ALA A 28 10.49 -6.64 -5.08
CA ALA A 28 9.21 -6.00 -5.34
C ALA A 28 8.19 -6.24 -4.20
N PHE A 29 8.14 -7.46 -3.64
CA PHE A 29 7.32 -7.74 -2.47
C PHE A 29 7.75 -6.93 -1.24
N ARG A 30 9.06 -6.81 -0.99
CA ARG A 30 9.57 -5.96 0.10
C ARG A 30 9.22 -4.48 -0.12
N VAL A 31 9.24 -4.00 -1.36
CA VAL A 31 8.81 -2.63 -1.70
C VAL A 31 7.33 -2.42 -1.39
N LEU A 32 6.45 -3.40 -1.69
CA LEU A 32 5.04 -3.33 -1.27
C LEU A 32 4.91 -3.29 0.26
N GLY A 33 5.78 -3.99 0.98
CA GLY A 33 5.82 -3.96 2.44
C GLY A 33 6.06 -2.56 3.04
N LEU A 34 6.65 -1.63 2.27
CA LEU A 34 6.83 -0.24 2.71
C LEU A 34 5.50 0.50 2.90
N LEU A 35 4.40 -0.01 2.33
CA LEU A 35 3.04 0.49 2.59
C LEU A 35 2.59 0.27 4.03
N ALA A 36 3.27 -0.57 4.83
CA ALA A 36 3.00 -0.69 6.26
C ALA A 36 3.51 0.54 7.03
N THR A 37 4.61 1.14 6.59
CA THR A 37 5.29 2.22 7.31
C THR A 37 5.06 3.59 6.69
N TYR A 38 4.93 3.66 5.36
CA TYR A 38 4.78 4.91 4.61
C TYR A 38 3.41 5.03 3.97
N ARG A 39 3.02 6.27 3.67
CA ARG A 39 1.79 6.54 2.95
C ARG A 39 1.91 6.12 1.49
N ARG A 40 0.77 5.76 0.89
CA ARG A 40 0.71 5.30 -0.52
C ARG A 40 1.23 6.38 -1.47
N GLU A 41 0.88 7.64 -1.22
CA GLU A 41 1.25 8.79 -2.06
C GLU A 41 2.76 9.00 -2.07
N ASP A 42 3.41 8.81 -0.92
CA ASP A 42 4.85 8.93 -0.78
C ASP A 42 5.58 7.77 -1.45
N LEU A 43 5.04 6.54 -1.33
CA LEU A 43 5.57 5.39 -2.06
C LEU A 43 5.47 5.60 -3.58
N MET A 44 4.34 6.10 -4.09
CA MET A 44 4.18 6.39 -5.52
C MET A 44 5.21 7.40 -6.03
N LYS A 45 5.43 8.50 -5.31
CA LYS A 45 6.46 9.49 -5.64
C LYS A 45 7.87 8.87 -5.60
N ALA A 46 8.12 8.00 -4.64
CA ALA A 46 9.40 7.30 -4.53
C ALA A 46 9.64 6.36 -5.72
N LEU A 47 8.61 5.62 -6.16
CA LEU A 47 8.67 4.74 -7.32
C LEU A 47 8.89 5.51 -8.62
N GLU A 48 8.19 6.64 -8.81
CA GLU A 48 8.40 7.51 -9.97
C GLU A 48 9.85 8.00 -10.03
N ARG A 49 10.39 8.46 -8.89
CA ARG A 49 11.78 8.93 -8.80
C ARG A 49 12.77 7.79 -9.04
N ALA A 50 12.55 6.62 -8.45
CA ALA A 50 13.38 5.44 -8.66
C ALA A 50 13.40 5.03 -10.13
N TYR A 51 12.24 5.05 -10.80
CA TYR A 51 12.14 4.79 -12.23
C TYR A 51 12.90 5.83 -13.07
N ARG A 52 12.70 7.13 -12.79
CA ARG A 52 13.36 8.24 -13.50
C ARG A 52 14.89 8.12 -13.47
N TYR A 53 15.45 7.71 -12.34
CA TYR A 53 16.90 7.53 -12.16
C TYR A 53 17.37 6.08 -12.34
N ARG A 54 16.53 5.18 -12.85
CA ARG A 54 16.84 3.75 -13.07
C ARG A 54 17.37 3.03 -11.82
N ALA A 55 16.92 3.44 -10.64
CA ALA A 55 17.32 2.90 -9.35
C ALA A 55 16.42 1.74 -8.92
N PHE A 56 16.59 0.57 -9.55
CA PHE A 56 15.74 -0.61 -9.33
C PHE A 56 16.25 -1.51 -8.19
N SER A 57 16.01 -1.10 -6.95
CA SER A 57 16.21 -1.96 -5.78
C SER A 57 15.34 -1.53 -4.61
N PHE A 58 15.08 -2.46 -3.69
CA PHE A 58 14.38 -2.15 -2.44
C PHE A 58 15.09 -1.02 -1.67
N SER A 59 16.40 -1.13 -1.47
CA SER A 59 17.19 -0.15 -0.71
C SER A 59 17.20 1.24 -1.36
N ALA A 60 17.09 1.32 -2.69
CA ALA A 60 16.98 2.61 -3.37
C ALA A 60 15.64 3.30 -3.07
N VAL A 61 14.54 2.55 -3.13
CA VAL A 61 13.19 3.08 -2.81
C VAL A 61 13.11 3.49 -1.34
N GLU A 62 13.63 2.66 -0.43
CA GLU A 62 13.70 2.96 1.00
C GLU A 62 14.48 4.25 1.29
N ARG A 63 15.64 4.45 0.64
CA ARG A 63 16.43 5.68 0.78
C ARG A 63 15.70 6.92 0.24
N ILE A 64 14.99 6.78 -0.87
CA ILE A 64 14.20 7.87 -1.46
C ILE A 64 13.10 8.29 -0.49
N LEU A 65 12.39 7.33 0.10
CA LEU A 65 11.36 7.57 1.11
C LEU A 65 11.95 8.22 2.37
N ALA A 66 13.02 7.67 2.93
CA ALA A 66 13.66 8.22 4.12
C ALA A 66 14.13 9.68 3.92
N ALA A 67 14.47 10.07 2.69
CA ALA A 67 14.90 11.43 2.37
C ALA A 67 13.75 12.41 2.10
N GLN A 68 12.56 11.94 1.70
CA GLN A 68 11.49 12.79 1.14
C GLN A 68 10.13 12.65 1.83
N ALA A 69 9.94 11.61 2.62
CA ALA A 69 8.69 11.28 3.27
C ALA A 69 8.87 11.12 4.78
N ARG A 70 7.76 11.21 5.51
CA ARG A 70 7.72 10.85 6.93
C ARG A 70 7.00 9.51 7.06
N PRO A 71 7.53 8.58 7.88
CA PRO A 71 6.75 7.40 8.29
C PRO A 71 5.40 7.83 8.85
N ARG A 72 4.38 6.99 8.66
CA ARG A 72 3.07 7.18 9.29
C ARG A 72 3.26 7.25 10.80
N SER A 73 2.54 8.17 11.43
CA SER A 73 2.45 8.18 12.90
C SER A 73 1.60 7.00 13.37
N ASP A 74 1.78 6.59 14.63
CA ASP A 74 0.98 5.51 15.23
C ASP A 74 -0.53 5.80 15.13
N TRP A 75 -0.92 7.07 15.23
CA TRP A 75 -2.30 7.52 15.03
C TRP A 75 -2.82 7.31 13.61
N GLU A 76 -1.97 7.55 12.60
CA GLU A 76 -2.32 7.34 11.20
C GLU A 76 -2.39 5.86 10.83
N ALA A 77 -1.52 5.03 11.43
CA ALA A 77 -1.57 3.59 11.30
C ALA A 77 -2.89 3.04 11.89
N LEU A 78 -3.22 3.46 13.12
CA LEU A 78 -4.48 3.06 13.79
C LEU A 78 -5.71 3.48 12.99
N GLN A 79 -5.73 4.69 12.41
CA GLN A 79 -6.83 5.11 11.55
C GLN A 79 -6.97 4.27 10.28
N ALA A 80 -5.85 3.84 9.67
CA ALA A 80 -5.89 3.01 8.48
C ALA A 80 -6.50 1.63 8.79
N GLU A 81 -6.07 1.01 9.90
CA GLU A 81 -6.64 -0.26 10.38
C GLU A 81 -8.12 -0.14 10.72
N ALA A 82 -8.51 0.95 11.41
CA ALA A 82 -9.90 1.20 11.75
C ALA A 82 -10.79 1.38 10.51
N ARG A 83 -10.29 2.00 9.44
CA ARG A 83 -11.03 2.14 8.17
C ARG A 83 -11.26 0.79 7.50
N GLU A 84 -10.23 -0.05 7.39
CA GLU A 84 -10.39 -1.40 6.82
C GLU A 84 -11.40 -2.21 7.63
N HIS A 85 -11.38 -2.11 8.96
CA HIS A 85 -12.33 -2.79 9.84
C HIS A 85 -13.77 -2.26 9.67
N LEU A 86 -13.93 -0.94 9.53
CA LEU A 86 -15.25 -0.33 9.27
C LEU A 86 -15.81 -0.73 7.91
N GLU A 87 -14.96 -0.80 6.87
CA GLU A 87 -15.37 -1.28 5.55
C GLU A 87 -15.88 -2.72 5.63
N ASP A 88 -15.19 -3.61 6.35
CA ASP A 88 -15.64 -4.99 6.57
C ASP A 88 -17.01 -5.04 7.27
N ILE A 89 -17.21 -4.25 8.34
CA ILE A 89 -18.50 -4.16 9.05
C ILE A 89 -19.60 -3.65 8.12
N LEU A 90 -19.32 -2.62 7.31
CA LEU A 90 -20.32 -2.03 6.40
C LEU A 90 -20.69 -2.95 5.23
N GLN A 91 -19.83 -3.90 4.87
CA GLN A 91 -20.13 -4.94 3.87
C GLN A 91 -21.02 -6.05 4.44
N GLN A 92 -21.22 -6.13 5.77
CA GLN A 92 -22.11 -7.11 6.37
C GLN A 92 -23.58 -6.78 6.07
N PRO A 93 -24.41 -7.80 5.75
CA PRO A 93 -25.82 -7.59 5.48
C PRO A 93 -26.50 -6.96 6.70
N SER A 94 -27.19 -5.83 6.48
CA SER A 94 -27.92 -5.12 7.53
C SER A 94 -28.93 -6.05 8.19
N LEU A 95 -28.87 -6.14 9.52
CA LEU A 95 -29.84 -6.93 10.29
C LEU A 95 -31.25 -6.36 10.09
N SER A 96 -32.17 -7.22 9.65
CA SER A 96 -33.59 -6.88 9.59
C SER A 96 -34.09 -6.52 10.99
N PRO A 97 -34.83 -5.41 11.16
CA PRO A 97 -35.43 -5.09 12.46
C PRO A 97 -36.35 -6.24 12.89
N ARG A 98 -36.23 -6.62 14.18
CA ARG A 98 -37.03 -7.71 14.75
C ARG A 98 -38.52 -7.36 14.67
N PRO A 99 -39.40 -8.28 14.23
CA PRO A 99 -40.83 -8.02 14.16
C PRO A 99 -41.39 -7.63 15.53
N THR A 100 -42.15 -6.54 15.58
CA THR A 100 -42.75 -6.00 16.81
C THR A 100 -43.71 -6.97 17.51
N ALA A 101 -44.21 -7.97 16.79
CA ALA A 101 -45.09 -9.02 17.31
C ALA A 101 -44.40 -9.96 18.33
N GLU A 102 -43.06 -10.01 18.36
CA GLU A 102 -42.29 -10.83 19.33
C GLU A 102 -42.08 -10.15 20.68
N TYR A 103 -42.55 -8.91 20.85
CA TYR A 103 -42.44 -8.14 22.10
C TYR A 103 -43.76 -8.10 22.90
N GLN A 104 -44.78 -8.86 22.49
CA GLN A 104 -46.02 -9.07 23.23
C GLN A 104 -45.95 -10.35 24.06
#